data_AF-A0A5C6P239-F1
#
_entry.id   AF-A0A5C6P239-F1
#
_cell.length_a   1.000
_cell.length_b   1.000
_cell.length_c   1.000
_cell.angle_alpha   90.00
_cell.angle_beta   90.00
_cell.angle_gamma   90.00
#
_symmetry.space_group_name_H-M   'P 1'
#
loop_
_entity.id
_entity.type
_entity.pdbx_description
1 polymer ?
#
loop_
_entity_poly.entity_id
_entity_poly.type
_entity_poly.pdbx_seq_one_letter_code
_entity_poly.pdbx_strand_id
1 'polypeptide(L)'
;MCFVDLEKAFDRVPRGVLWGVLREYGVPGPLIRAVRSLYDRCQSLVRIAGSKSHSFPVGVGLRQGCPLSLMDRISRCHGVEGVRFGDLRIGSLLFADDVVLLASSARDLQRSLDRFAAACEAAGMKISTSKSEAMVLNRKKVECLLRVKEEILPQVEEFKYLGVLFMSEGRMEQEINRRIHSGEERAEPKGEALDLLVDLRFYPHLWS
;
A
#
# COMPACT_ATOMS: atom_id res chain seq x y z
N MET A 1 -15.75 0.52 -5.17
CA MET A 1 -14.31 0.60 -4.84
C MET A 1 -14.03 -0.43 -3.77
N CYS A 2 -12.86 -1.05 -3.81
CA CYS A 2 -12.39 -1.96 -2.76
C CYS A 2 -10.98 -1.51 -2.37
N PHE A 3 -10.82 -1.10 -1.12
CA PHE A 3 -9.53 -0.77 -0.52
C PHE A 3 -8.96 -2.07 0.05
N VAL A 4 -7.78 -2.47 -0.41
CA VAL A 4 -7.19 -3.76 -0.08
C VAL A 4 -5.90 -3.53 0.69
N ASP A 5 -5.84 -4.09 1.90
CA ASP A 5 -4.66 -4.12 2.74
C ASP A 5 -4.02 -5.51 2.68
N LEU A 6 -2.69 -5.57 2.60
CA LEU A 6 -1.93 -6.81 2.55
C LEU A 6 -1.22 -7.07 3.89
N GLU A 7 -1.48 -8.23 4.49
CA GLU A 7 -0.85 -8.63 5.75
C GLU A 7 0.66 -8.83 5.56
N LYS A 8 1.46 -7.90 6.09
CA LYS A 8 2.93 -8.00 6.09
C LYS A 8 3.44 -8.40 4.69
N ALA A 9 2.96 -7.68 3.67
CA ALA A 9 3.01 -8.06 2.27
C ALA A 9 4.37 -8.60 1.84
N PHE A 10 5.46 -7.93 2.24
CA PHE A 10 6.81 -8.28 1.82
C PHE A 10 7.48 -9.33 2.69
N ASP A 11 7.08 -9.52 3.95
CA ASP A 11 7.73 -10.45 4.87
C ASP A 11 7.48 -11.92 4.49
N ARG A 12 6.38 -12.17 3.75
CA ARG A 12 5.92 -13.52 3.41
C ARG A 12 6.34 -13.99 2.02
N VAL A 13 6.77 -13.07 1.15
CA VAL A 13 7.05 -13.39 -0.26
C VAL A 13 8.24 -14.36 -0.37
N PRO A 14 8.05 -15.52 -1.02
CA PRO A 14 9.16 -16.38 -1.37
C PRO A 14 10.09 -15.66 -2.36
N ARG A 15 11.38 -15.59 -2.07
CA ARG A 15 12.37 -14.90 -2.92
C ARG A 15 12.39 -15.44 -4.36
N GLY A 16 12.02 -16.71 -4.54
CA GLY A 16 11.80 -17.35 -5.84
C GLY A 16 10.86 -16.56 -6.75
N VAL A 17 9.78 -16.02 -6.17
CA VAL A 17 8.79 -15.18 -6.86
C VAL A 17 9.48 -13.95 -7.44
N LEU A 18 10.27 -13.22 -6.63
CA LEU A 18 11.01 -12.04 -7.08
C LEU A 18 11.94 -12.36 -8.26
N TRP A 19 12.64 -13.49 -8.22
CA TRP A 19 13.50 -13.90 -9.34
C TRP A 19 12.72 -14.17 -10.62
N GLY A 20 11.52 -14.76 -10.50
CA GLY A 20 10.60 -14.93 -11.62
C GLY A 20 10.17 -13.59 -12.20
N VAL A 21 9.74 -12.66 -11.34
CA VAL A 21 9.33 -11.30 -11.74
C VAL A 21 10.42 -10.58 -12.50
N LEU A 22 11.64 -10.53 -11.94
CA LEU A 22 12.75 -9.82 -12.57
C LEU A 22 13.08 -10.40 -13.95
N ARG A 23 12.96 -11.72 -14.15
CA ARG A 23 13.14 -12.32 -15.48
C ARG A 23 12.03 -11.93 -16.44
N GLU A 24 10.78 -11.89 -15.98
CA GLU A 24 9.63 -11.47 -16.78
C GLU A 24 9.77 -10.03 -17.27
N TYR A 25 10.28 -9.13 -16.42
CA TYR A 25 10.63 -7.75 -16.81
C TYR A 25 11.90 -7.64 -17.68
N GLY A 26 12.52 -8.76 -18.07
CA GLY A 26 13.71 -8.76 -18.92
C GLY A 26 15.00 -8.32 -18.22
N VAL A 27 15.05 -8.35 -16.88
CA VAL A 27 16.24 -7.95 -16.14
C VAL A 27 17.39 -8.93 -16.44
N PRO A 28 18.58 -8.45 -16.84
CA PRO A 28 19.69 -9.32 -17.19
C PRO A 28 20.12 -10.24 -16.05
N GLY A 29 20.48 -11.48 -16.40
CA GLY A 29 20.94 -12.49 -15.44
C GLY A 29 22.05 -12.02 -14.47
N PRO A 30 23.07 -11.26 -14.90
CA PRO A 30 24.07 -10.69 -13.99
C PRO A 30 23.47 -9.79 -12.90
N LEU A 31 22.51 -8.93 -13.26
CA LEU A 31 21.84 -8.04 -12.31
C LEU A 31 20.95 -8.83 -11.35
N ILE A 32 20.23 -9.85 -11.84
CA ILE A 32 19.46 -10.76 -10.96
C ILE A 32 20.39 -11.48 -9.97
N ARG A 33 21.59 -11.90 -10.39
CA ARG A 33 22.59 -12.50 -9.49
C ARG A 33 23.07 -11.51 -8.43
N ALA A 34 23.34 -10.26 -8.81
CA ALA A 34 23.71 -9.21 -7.87
C ALA A 34 22.60 -8.92 -6.85
N VAL A 35 21.33 -8.88 -7.27
CA VAL A 35 20.20 -8.75 -6.33
C VAL A 35 20.12 -9.98 -5.42
N ARG A 36 20.28 -11.20 -5.95
CA ARG A 36 20.29 -12.44 -5.16
C ARG A 36 21.35 -12.43 -4.07
N SER A 37 22.55 -11.92 -4.33
CA SER A 37 23.60 -11.85 -3.30
C SER A 37 23.24 -10.90 -2.15
N LEU A 38 22.38 -9.89 -2.36
CA LEU A 38 21.88 -9.04 -1.27
C LEU A 38 20.95 -9.79 -0.30
N TYR A 39 20.37 -10.90 -0.74
CA TYR A 39 19.50 -11.75 0.05
C TYR A 39 20.21 -13.00 0.59
N ASP A 40 21.39 -13.33 0.09
CA ASP A 40 22.12 -14.50 0.53
C ASP A 40 22.62 -14.32 1.98
N ARG A 41 22.52 -15.38 2.78
CA ARG A 41 22.91 -15.41 4.21
C ARG A 41 22.34 -14.25 5.06
N CYS A 42 21.20 -13.67 4.67
CA CYS A 42 20.55 -12.63 5.47
C CYS A 42 20.20 -13.15 6.86
N GLN A 43 20.64 -12.41 7.88
CA GLN A 43 20.22 -12.59 9.26
C GLN A 43 19.45 -11.36 9.74
N SER A 44 18.53 -11.56 10.67
CA SER A 44 17.82 -10.49 11.35
C SER A 44 17.95 -10.68 12.86
N LEU A 45 17.73 -9.59 13.59
CA LEU A 45 17.66 -9.58 15.05
C LEU A 45 16.56 -8.62 15.47
N VAL A 46 15.98 -8.87 16.62
CA VAL A 46 14.94 -8.01 17.21
C VAL A 46 15.62 -7.02 18.16
N ARG A 47 15.25 -5.75 18.06
CA ARG A 47 15.70 -4.70 18.99
C ARG A 47 14.52 -4.12 19.75
N ILE A 48 14.52 -4.22 21.07
CA ILE A 48 13.48 -3.69 21.96
C ILE A 48 14.15 -2.87 23.06
N ALA A 49 13.75 -1.61 23.23
CA ALA A 49 14.24 -0.71 24.28
C ALA A 49 15.79 -0.67 24.42
N GLY A 50 16.50 -0.70 23.28
CA GLY A 50 17.97 -0.70 23.24
C GLY A 50 18.63 -2.08 23.32
N SER A 51 17.93 -3.09 23.82
CA SER A 51 18.39 -4.48 23.87
C SER A 51 18.22 -5.18 22.53
N LYS A 52 19.19 -6.04 22.16
CA LYS A 52 19.20 -6.82 20.92
C LYS A 52 19.07 -8.31 21.22
N SER A 53 18.28 -9.03 20.41
CA SER A 53 18.28 -10.49 20.43
C SER A 53 19.52 -11.08 19.76
N HIS A 54 19.70 -12.39 19.88
CA HIS A 54 20.58 -13.13 18.97
C HIS A 54 20.10 -13.00 17.53
N SER A 55 21.04 -13.10 16.60
CA SER A 55 20.75 -13.09 15.17
C SER A 55 20.18 -14.43 14.73
N PHE A 56 19.17 -14.41 13.87
CA PHE A 56 18.55 -15.59 13.30
C PHE A 56 18.48 -15.47 11.77
N PRO A 57 18.57 -16.59 11.03
CA PRO A 57 18.51 -16.56 9.58
C PRO A 57 17.13 -16.16 9.08
N VAL A 58 17.08 -15.35 8.02
CA VAL A 58 15.85 -14.98 7.32
C VAL A 58 15.87 -15.63 5.94
N GLY A 59 14.99 -16.61 5.73
CA GLY A 59 14.88 -17.35 4.46
C GLY A 59 13.78 -16.85 3.52
N VAL A 60 12.79 -16.14 4.05
CA VAL A 60 11.64 -15.62 3.30
C VAL A 60 11.51 -14.11 3.45
N GLY A 61 10.74 -13.52 2.56
CA GLY A 61 10.47 -12.09 2.56
C GLY A 61 11.48 -11.26 1.80
N LEU A 62 11.01 -10.06 1.41
CA LEU A 62 11.73 -9.04 0.68
C LEU A 62 12.07 -7.88 1.61
N ARG A 63 13.18 -7.19 1.32
CA ARG A 63 13.52 -5.97 2.05
C ARG A 63 12.52 -4.86 1.68
N GLN A 64 12.01 -4.15 2.67
CA GLN A 64 11.19 -2.96 2.46
C GLN A 64 11.96 -1.94 1.60
N GLY A 65 11.29 -1.30 0.64
CA GLY A 65 11.92 -0.39 -0.33
C GLY A 65 12.32 -1.04 -1.66
N CYS A 66 12.15 -2.37 -1.82
CA CYS A 66 12.38 -3.08 -3.09
C CYS A 66 11.14 -3.45 -3.96
N PRO A 67 9.88 -3.01 -3.71
CA PRO A 67 8.75 -3.90 -4.01
C PRO A 67 7.84 -3.46 -5.17
N LEU A 68 8.13 -2.31 -5.81
CA LEU A 68 7.28 -1.75 -6.85
C LEU A 68 7.06 -2.72 -8.01
N SER A 69 8.07 -3.51 -8.39
CA SER A 69 7.93 -4.51 -9.47
C SER A 69 7.01 -5.67 -9.12
N LEU A 70 6.87 -6.02 -7.85
CA LEU A 70 6.01 -7.12 -7.43
C LEU A 70 4.55 -6.68 -7.37
N MET A 71 4.28 -5.49 -6.83
CA MET A 71 2.94 -4.91 -6.79
C MET A 71 2.44 -4.54 -8.19
N ASP A 72 3.31 -4.01 -9.05
CA ASP A 72 2.98 -3.77 -10.46
C ASP A 72 2.61 -5.08 -11.18
N ARG A 73 3.36 -6.17 -10.97
CA ARG A 73 3.02 -7.48 -11.56
C ARG A 73 1.66 -7.99 -11.09
N ILE A 74 1.39 -7.97 -9.78
CA ILE A 74 0.12 -8.43 -9.20
C ILE A 74 -1.04 -7.57 -9.72
N SER A 75 -0.80 -6.27 -9.89
CA SER A 75 -1.78 -5.34 -10.44
C SER A 75 -1.96 -5.45 -11.96
N ARG A 76 -1.07 -6.11 -12.69
CA ARG A 76 -1.31 -6.41 -14.12
C ARG A 76 -2.20 -7.63 -14.32
N CYS A 77 -2.56 -8.35 -13.26
CA CYS A 77 -3.47 -9.50 -13.31
C CYS A 77 -4.95 -9.11 -13.39
N HIS A 78 -5.28 -7.81 -13.46
CA HIS A 78 -6.66 -7.34 -13.67
C HIS A 78 -7.14 -7.66 -15.09
N GLY A 79 -8.44 -7.94 -15.25
CA GLY A 79 -9.01 -8.14 -16.58
C GLY A 79 -9.53 -6.84 -17.19
N VAL A 80 -10.59 -6.95 -18.01
CA VAL A 80 -11.24 -5.80 -18.68
C VAL A 80 -12.12 -4.98 -17.73
N GLU A 81 -12.21 -5.34 -16.46
CA GLU A 81 -12.96 -4.64 -15.43
C GLU A 81 -12.26 -3.31 -15.05
N GLY A 82 -13.04 -2.28 -14.75
CA GLY A 82 -12.51 -0.96 -14.43
C GLY A 82 -13.50 0.15 -14.71
N VAL A 83 -13.23 1.32 -14.15
CA VAL A 83 -14.00 2.54 -14.40
C VAL A 83 -13.42 3.25 -15.64
N ARG A 84 -14.30 3.70 -16.54
CA ARG A 84 -13.90 4.47 -17.72
C ARG A 84 -13.76 5.95 -17.35
N PHE A 85 -12.63 6.55 -17.68
CA PHE A 85 -12.34 7.97 -17.55
C PHE A 85 -11.81 8.50 -18.88
N GLY A 86 -12.68 9.15 -19.67
CA GLY A 86 -12.39 9.45 -21.08
C GLY A 86 -12.14 8.15 -21.86
N ASP A 87 -11.03 8.11 -22.59
CA ASP A 87 -10.59 6.92 -23.35
C ASP A 87 -9.80 5.92 -22.49
N LEU A 88 -9.47 6.27 -21.25
CA LEU A 88 -8.72 5.42 -20.33
C LEU A 88 -9.67 4.55 -19.51
N ARG A 89 -9.25 3.32 -19.22
CA ARG A 89 -9.91 2.43 -18.27
C ARG A 89 -9.00 2.20 -17.08
N ILE A 90 -9.48 2.57 -15.90
CA ILE A 90 -8.74 2.47 -14.64
C ILE A 90 -9.34 1.34 -13.83
N GLY A 91 -8.63 0.21 -13.74
CA GLY A 91 -9.04 -0.96 -12.95
C GLY A 91 -8.52 -0.93 -11.51
N SER A 92 -7.41 -0.22 -11.26
CA SER A 92 -6.79 -0.14 -9.95
C SER A 92 -5.95 1.13 -9.75
N LEU A 93 -5.79 1.55 -8.51
CA LEU A 93 -4.80 2.52 -8.06
C LEU A 93 -3.83 1.80 -7.13
N LEU A 94 -2.53 2.05 -7.30
CA LEU A 94 -1.47 1.45 -6.50
C LEU A 94 -0.60 2.57 -5.94
N PHE A 95 -0.38 2.56 -4.63
CA PHE A 95 0.64 3.40 -4.02
C PHE A 95 1.36 2.60 -2.93
N ALA A 96 2.61 2.23 -3.18
CA ALA A 96 3.39 1.36 -2.29
C ALA A 96 2.62 0.07 -1.92
N ASP A 97 2.16 -0.05 -0.68
CA ASP A 97 1.37 -1.15 -0.12
C ASP A 97 -0.15 -0.93 -0.20
N ASP A 98 -0.60 0.30 -0.47
CA ASP A 98 -2.01 0.62 -0.62
C ASP A 98 -2.52 0.24 -2.02
N VAL A 99 -3.56 -0.59 -2.08
CA VAL A 99 -4.20 -1.01 -3.34
C VAL A 99 -5.69 -0.66 -3.31
N VAL A 100 -6.16 0.01 -4.37
CA VAL A 100 -7.58 0.29 -4.57
C VAL A 100 -8.04 -0.36 -5.87
N LEU A 101 -9.02 -1.23 -5.80
CA LEU A 101 -9.69 -1.82 -6.96
C LEU A 101 -10.93 -1.01 -7.33
N LEU A 102 -11.08 -0.74 -8.63
CA LEU A 102 -12.14 0.08 -9.19
C LEU A 102 -12.93 -0.74 -10.21
N ALA A 103 -14.25 -0.66 -10.15
CA ALA A 103 -15.13 -1.21 -11.17
C ALA A 103 -16.48 -0.49 -11.18
N SER A 104 -17.17 -0.55 -12.32
CA SER A 104 -18.48 0.08 -12.51
C SER A 104 -19.66 -0.73 -11.94
N SER A 105 -19.43 -1.98 -11.51
CA SER A 105 -20.46 -2.82 -10.90
C SER A 105 -19.88 -3.67 -9.77
N ALA A 106 -20.72 -4.07 -8.81
CA ALA A 106 -20.32 -4.95 -7.70
C ALA A 106 -19.80 -6.30 -8.21
N ARG A 107 -20.43 -6.85 -9.25
CA ARG A 107 -20.01 -8.10 -9.90
C ARG A 107 -18.61 -7.99 -10.49
N ASP A 108 -18.33 -6.89 -11.20
CA ASP A 108 -17.00 -6.68 -11.80
C ASP A 108 -15.95 -6.43 -10.72
N LEU A 109 -16.32 -5.72 -9.66
CA LEU A 109 -15.43 -5.47 -8.52
C LEU A 109 -15.06 -6.78 -7.81
N GLN A 110 -16.02 -7.67 -7.58
CA GLN A 110 -15.78 -9.00 -7.02
C GLN A 110 -14.83 -9.82 -7.91
N ARG A 111 -15.06 -9.82 -9.23
CA ARG A 111 -14.16 -10.53 -10.17
C ARG A 111 -12.73 -9.99 -10.15
N SER A 112 -12.56 -8.67 -10.09
CA SER A 112 -11.24 -8.04 -9.93
C SER A 112 -10.60 -8.44 -8.60
N LEU A 113 -11.38 -8.44 -7.51
CA LEU A 113 -10.91 -8.83 -6.19
C LEU A 113 -10.48 -10.31 -6.15
N ASP A 114 -11.23 -11.22 -6.77
CA ASP A 114 -10.90 -12.64 -6.83
C ASP A 114 -9.58 -12.88 -7.58
N ARG A 115 -9.39 -12.20 -8.72
CA ARG A 115 -8.13 -12.28 -9.49
C ARG A 115 -6.96 -11.71 -8.72
N PHE A 116 -7.16 -10.56 -8.08
CA PHE A 116 -6.14 -9.94 -7.25
C PHE A 116 -5.75 -10.84 -6.08
N ALA A 117 -6.73 -11.44 -5.39
CA ALA A 117 -6.52 -12.39 -4.31
C ALA A 117 -5.73 -13.62 -4.76
N ALA A 118 -6.08 -14.20 -5.91
CA ALA A 118 -5.34 -15.32 -6.49
C ALA A 118 -3.89 -14.95 -6.85
N ALA A 119 -3.67 -13.75 -7.41
CA ALA A 119 -2.34 -13.26 -7.75
C ALA A 119 -1.49 -12.99 -6.50
N CYS A 120 -2.09 -12.44 -5.44
CA CYS A 120 -1.46 -12.29 -4.14
C CYS A 120 -1.06 -13.64 -3.56
N GLU A 121 -1.96 -14.63 -3.55
CA GLU A 121 -1.69 -15.97 -3.02
C GLU A 121 -0.56 -16.67 -3.78
N ALA A 122 -0.55 -16.58 -5.12
CA ALA A 122 0.55 -17.07 -5.95
C ALA A 122 1.88 -16.35 -5.69
N ALA A 123 1.84 -15.09 -5.24
CA ALA A 123 3.01 -14.34 -4.82
C ALA A 123 3.43 -14.61 -3.36
N GLY A 124 2.69 -15.43 -2.61
CA GLY A 124 2.88 -15.67 -1.18
C GLY A 124 2.43 -14.52 -0.28
N MET A 125 1.58 -13.62 -0.79
CA MET A 125 0.96 -12.54 -0.05
C MET A 125 -0.43 -12.94 0.44
N LYS A 126 -0.90 -12.31 1.52
CA LYS A 126 -2.25 -12.52 2.06
C LYS A 126 -2.95 -11.18 2.20
N ILE A 127 -4.20 -11.12 1.76
CA ILE A 127 -5.10 -9.98 1.99
C ILE A 127 -5.58 -9.99 3.44
N SER A 128 -5.52 -8.82 4.10
CA SER A 128 -6.11 -8.61 5.42
C SER A 128 -7.59 -8.24 5.25
N THR A 129 -8.47 -9.21 5.42
CA THR A 129 -9.93 -9.02 5.34
C THR A 129 -10.47 -8.06 6.38
N SER A 130 -9.86 -8.01 7.57
CA SER A 130 -10.25 -7.11 8.66
C SER A 130 -9.83 -5.65 8.46
N LYS A 131 -8.89 -5.38 7.54
CA LYS A 131 -8.42 -4.03 7.19
C LYS A 131 -8.80 -3.59 5.79
N SER A 132 -9.33 -4.52 4.99
CA SER A 132 -9.80 -4.24 3.63
C SER A 132 -11.27 -3.83 3.70
N GLU A 133 -11.65 -2.82 2.93
CA GLU A 133 -12.98 -2.21 3.03
C GLU A 133 -13.58 -1.97 1.63
N ALA A 134 -14.88 -2.16 1.52
CA ALA A 134 -15.64 -1.87 0.31
C ALA A 134 -16.32 -0.50 0.43
N MET A 135 -16.36 0.26 -0.67
CA MET A 135 -17.09 1.53 -0.73
C MET A 135 -17.82 1.66 -2.06
N VAL A 136 -19.09 2.04 -2.02
CA VAL A 136 -19.91 2.31 -3.21
C VAL A 136 -20.04 3.82 -3.36
N LEU A 137 -19.57 4.35 -4.50
CA LEU A 137 -19.84 5.73 -4.89
C LEU A 137 -21.14 5.77 -5.69
N ASN A 138 -22.25 6.14 -5.05
CA ASN A 138 -23.54 6.27 -5.71
C ASN A 138 -24.43 7.26 -4.95
N ARG A 139 -25.30 7.98 -5.68
CA ARG A 139 -26.29 8.89 -5.08
C ARG A 139 -27.33 8.16 -4.22
N LYS A 140 -27.55 6.87 -4.48
CA LYS A 140 -28.41 6.00 -3.71
C LYS A 140 -27.56 5.01 -2.92
N LYS A 141 -27.96 4.73 -1.67
CA LYS A 141 -27.34 3.65 -0.89
C LYS A 141 -27.60 2.32 -1.60
N VAL A 142 -26.51 1.65 -1.98
CA VAL A 142 -26.53 0.34 -2.62
C VAL A 142 -25.61 -0.55 -1.79
N GLU A 143 -26.10 -1.73 -1.42
CA GLU A 143 -25.27 -2.75 -0.81
C GLU A 143 -24.33 -3.38 -1.84
N CYS A 144 -23.08 -3.54 -1.44
CA CYS A 144 -22.03 -4.22 -2.19
C CYS A 144 -21.35 -5.20 -1.25
N LEU A 145 -21.80 -6.45 -1.33
CA LEU A 145 -21.24 -7.55 -0.54
C LEU A 145 -20.03 -8.12 -1.29
N LEU A 146 -18.84 -7.65 -0.93
CA LEU A 146 -17.59 -8.22 -1.42
C LEU A 146 -17.08 -9.30 -0.48
N ARG A 147 -16.49 -10.34 -1.04
CA ARG A 147 -15.93 -11.46 -0.28
C ARG A 147 -14.49 -11.74 -0.68
N VAL A 148 -13.70 -12.16 0.29
CA VAL A 148 -12.39 -12.78 0.05
C VAL A 148 -12.41 -14.11 0.78
N LYS A 149 -12.33 -15.21 0.02
CA LYS A 149 -12.58 -16.57 0.56
C LYS A 149 -14.00 -16.63 1.16
N GLU A 150 -14.13 -17.00 2.43
CA GLU A 150 -15.41 -17.13 3.15
C GLU A 150 -15.79 -15.85 3.92
N GLU A 151 -14.94 -14.81 3.93
CA GLU A 151 -15.12 -13.61 4.73
C GLU A 151 -15.71 -12.46 3.89
N ILE A 152 -16.68 -11.74 4.46
CA ILE A 152 -17.30 -10.56 3.87
C ILE A 152 -16.48 -9.33 4.28
N LEU A 153 -16.12 -8.49 3.31
CA LEU A 153 -15.46 -7.22 3.60
C LEU A 153 -16.49 -6.21 4.12
N PRO A 154 -16.16 -5.43 5.17
CA PRO A 154 -17.02 -4.36 5.65
C PRO A 154 -17.24 -3.31 4.55
N GLN A 155 -18.49 -2.86 4.41
CA GLN A 155 -18.82 -1.72 3.55
C GLN A 155 -18.83 -0.43 4.37
N VAL A 156 -18.05 0.56 3.94
CA VAL A 156 -17.92 1.87 4.61
C VAL A 156 -18.52 2.99 3.77
N GLU A 157 -18.93 4.07 4.43
CA GLU A 157 -19.44 5.28 3.78
C GLU A 157 -18.37 6.34 3.57
N GLU A 158 -17.28 6.29 4.34
CA GLU A 158 -16.14 7.18 4.22
C GLU A 158 -14.83 6.40 4.32
N PHE A 159 -13.81 6.83 3.56
CA PHE A 159 -12.48 6.23 3.60
C PHE A 159 -11.39 7.27 3.35
N LYS A 160 -10.31 7.26 4.14
CA LYS A 160 -9.17 8.16 3.94
C LYS A 160 -8.06 7.45 3.16
N TYR A 161 -7.86 7.84 1.91
CA TYR A 161 -6.82 7.28 1.05
C TYR A 161 -5.79 8.35 0.69
N LEU A 162 -4.51 8.12 1.01
CA LEU A 162 -3.39 9.05 0.76
C LEU A 162 -3.63 10.48 1.27
N GLY A 163 -4.34 10.62 2.40
CA GLY A 163 -4.67 11.93 2.97
C GLY A 163 -5.90 12.60 2.37
N VAL A 164 -6.54 12.01 1.35
CA VAL A 164 -7.81 12.46 0.75
C VAL A 164 -8.96 11.67 1.37
N LEU A 165 -10.00 12.35 1.88
CA LEU A 165 -11.23 11.69 2.27
C LEU A 165 -12.12 11.42 1.06
N PHE A 166 -12.53 10.18 0.91
CA PHE A 166 -13.56 9.74 -0.03
C PHE A 166 -14.87 9.49 0.71
N MET A 167 -15.97 10.00 0.16
CA MET A 167 -17.32 9.82 0.69
C MET A 167 -18.19 9.09 -0.34
N SER A 168 -19.00 8.13 0.10
CA SER A 168 -19.94 7.36 -0.72
C SER A 168 -20.91 8.22 -1.54
N GLU A 169 -21.25 9.41 -1.03
CA GLU A 169 -22.13 10.38 -1.69
C GLU A 169 -21.47 11.12 -2.88
N GLY A 170 -20.16 10.95 -3.09
CA GLY A 170 -19.42 11.61 -4.17
C GLY A 170 -19.19 13.11 -3.97
N ARG A 171 -19.49 13.65 -2.79
CA ARG A 171 -19.26 15.07 -2.47
C ARG A 171 -17.78 15.30 -2.11
N MET A 172 -17.03 15.92 -3.00
CA MET A 172 -15.67 16.42 -2.71
C MET A 172 -15.67 17.73 -1.90
N GLU A 173 -16.81 18.41 -1.77
CA GLU A 173 -16.93 19.70 -1.08
C GLU A 173 -16.49 19.64 0.39
N GLN A 174 -16.77 18.54 1.09
CA GLN A 174 -16.34 18.36 2.48
C GLN A 174 -14.82 18.18 2.60
N GLU A 175 -14.18 17.51 1.65
CA GLU A 175 -12.71 17.38 1.58
C GLU A 175 -12.06 18.71 1.21
N ILE A 176 -12.64 19.44 0.24
CA ILE A 176 -12.18 20.79 -0.13
C ILE A 176 -12.26 21.72 1.08
N ASN A 177 -13.39 21.72 1.79
CA ASN A 177 -13.56 22.51 3.00
C ASN A 177 -12.57 22.08 4.09
N ARG A 178 -12.40 20.78 4.36
CA ARG A 178 -11.40 20.31 5.34
C ARG A 178 -9.98 20.76 4.99
N ARG A 179 -9.59 20.73 3.70
CA ARG A 179 -8.28 21.23 3.25
C ARG A 179 -8.12 22.73 3.46
N ILE A 180 -9.15 23.52 3.16
CA ILE A 180 -9.17 24.97 3.42
C ILE A 180 -8.97 25.22 4.93
N HIS A 181 -9.74 24.56 5.79
CA HIS A 181 -9.65 24.75 7.24
C HIS A 181 -8.32 24.25 7.83
N SER A 182 -7.77 23.13 7.32
CA SER A 182 -6.43 22.64 7.73
C SER A 182 -5.28 23.52 7.23
N GLY A 183 -5.51 24.29 6.16
CA GLY A 183 -4.61 25.33 5.67
C GLY A 183 -4.68 26.59 6.54
N GLU A 184 -5.88 26.96 6.99
CA GLU A 184 -6.12 28.08 7.90
C GLU A 184 -5.57 27.81 9.32
N GLU A 185 -5.75 26.61 9.89
CA GLU A 185 -5.12 26.20 11.16
C GLU A 185 -3.59 26.17 11.10
N ARG A 186 -3.00 25.98 9.91
CA ARG A 186 -1.54 26.08 9.70
C ARG A 186 -1.06 27.52 9.50
N ALA A 187 -1.97 28.43 9.14
CA ALA A 187 -1.67 29.85 8.90
C ALA A 187 -1.95 30.73 10.12
N GLU A 188 -2.68 30.24 11.14
CA GLU A 188 -2.73 30.89 12.44
C GLU A 188 -1.36 30.82 13.13
N PRO A 189 -0.73 31.96 13.46
CA PRO A 189 0.47 31.95 14.27
C PRO A 189 0.08 31.45 15.66
N LYS A 190 0.44 30.20 15.97
CA LYS A 190 0.47 29.72 17.36
C LYS A 190 1.46 30.61 18.11
N GLY A 191 0.93 31.61 18.82
CA GLY A 191 1.64 32.47 19.73
C GLY A 191 2.10 31.67 20.95
N GLU A 192 3.09 30.79 20.75
CA GLU A 192 3.83 30.04 21.77
C GLU A 192 5.11 29.47 21.14
N ALA A 193 5.78 30.28 20.30
CA ALA A 193 7.02 29.93 19.61
C ALA A 193 8.17 30.91 19.95
N LEU A 194 8.35 31.23 21.23
CA LEU A 194 9.45 32.08 21.70
C LEU A 194 10.22 31.58 22.93
N ASP A 195 10.23 30.27 23.22
CA ASP A 195 11.11 29.79 24.31
C ASP A 195 11.93 28.52 24.06
N LEU A 196 11.94 27.95 22.85
CA LEU A 196 12.80 26.79 22.55
C LEU A 196 13.40 26.86 21.15
N LEU A 197 14.20 27.91 20.90
CA LEU A 197 15.17 27.90 19.80
C LEU A 197 16.43 28.71 20.14
N VAL A 198 17.21 28.31 21.14
CA VAL A 198 18.67 28.45 21.09
C VAL A 198 19.34 27.38 21.96
N ASP A 199 19.60 26.19 21.42
CA ASP A 199 20.86 25.52 21.75
C ASP A 199 21.36 24.66 20.58
N LEU A 200 21.86 25.37 19.56
CA LEU A 200 22.70 24.82 18.50
C LEU A 200 24.07 25.49 18.59
N ARG A 201 24.82 25.27 19.68
CA ARG A 201 26.26 25.58 19.71
C ARG A 201 27.03 24.64 20.63
N PHE A 202 27.36 23.43 20.17
CA PHE A 202 28.62 22.77 20.54
C PHE A 202 28.94 21.73 19.47
N TYR A 203 29.78 22.08 18.50
CA TYR A 203 30.88 21.27 17.94
C TYR A 203 31.65 22.10 16.90
N PRO A 204 32.44 23.11 17.30
CA PRO A 204 33.65 23.46 16.57
C PRO A 204 34.79 22.54 17.08
N HIS A 205 35.89 22.41 16.34
CA HIS A 205 37.10 21.67 16.75
C HIS A 205 36.98 20.13 16.93
N LEU A 206 36.74 19.43 15.83
CA LEU A 206 37.49 18.20 15.49
C LEU A 206 37.57 18.09 13.96
N TRP A 207 38.46 18.94 13.42
CA TRP A 207 39.01 18.86 12.08
C TRP A 207 40.10 17.77 12.02
N SER A 208 40.27 17.21 10.82
CA SER A 208 41.53 16.78 10.20
C SER A 208 42.20 15.49 10.66
#